data_AF-A0A9W4KFR5-F1
#
_entry.id   AF-A0A9W4KFR5-F1
#
_cell.length_a   1.000
_cell.length_b   1.000
_cell.length_c   1.000
_cell.angle_alpha   90.00
_cell.angle_beta   90.00
_cell.angle_gamma   90.00
#
_symmetry.space_group_name_H-M   'P 1'
#
loop_
_entity.id
_entity.type
_entity.pdbx_description
1 polymer ?
#
loop_
_entity_poly.entity_id
_entity_poly.type
_entity_poly.pdbx_seq_one_letter_code
_entity_poly.pdbx_strand_id
1 'polypeptide(L)'
;MLGSLFGWVSLLFEPLAFQVPLIEPQPRLKSENGIAIPVQGPWQDIITGHYAVPPVLKIHDRNSVVKWSWQREDVTQPLPPLIRSGLYSGYNDATDMKWMRGGRSVAAVYSALVVVINHTPDRPSTDKKITFALNRANDVLHNAHTIEPLPGDRLAVGTTGQRPWDGILVYNMSEALPIVDKPPVLQKIEGLRAIHALIWDEQGQMLWATGTDAAADGSDPIPAYGVIQGYPFDAETGLLSIDEAYRFRFPEYYDIDTEWGCGYSWWAGPHDLVPVPNERVLLVSNDIGLHAFDIDEMNFTAEYDEVVEKYMPGFEVTTNDRHGINRQGEYVELPQSDLKGFSLAPDGSFLYTQSLWRLFRGNYTSLVVDGVRHQIMKGNEIYRSRWFGDIDGWPKPKT
;
A
#
# COMPACT_ATOMS: atom_id res chain seq x y z
N MET A 1 6.87 -52.93 8.23
CA MET A 1 5.94 -52.49 9.29
C MET A 1 6.63 -51.40 10.09
N LEU A 2 5.91 -50.28 10.32
CA LEU A 2 6.21 -49.17 11.24
C LEU A 2 7.46 -48.33 10.89
N GLY A 3 7.42 -47.02 10.74
CA GLY A 3 6.39 -46.02 11.00
C GLY A 3 7.07 -44.65 11.08
N SER A 4 6.48 -43.66 10.43
CA SER A 4 6.82 -42.23 10.45
C SER A 4 6.92 -41.61 11.85
N LEU A 5 7.77 -40.59 12.01
CA LEU A 5 7.50 -39.27 12.61
C LEU A 5 8.84 -38.61 12.98
N PHE A 6 9.13 -37.41 12.47
CA PHE A 6 9.73 -36.28 13.21
C PHE A 6 9.90 -35.10 12.22
N GLY A 7 8.76 -34.51 11.86
CA GLY A 7 8.70 -33.07 11.64
C GLY A 7 8.24 -32.41 12.96
N TRP A 8 8.52 -31.12 13.11
CA TRP A 8 8.04 -30.23 14.19
C TRP A 8 8.82 -30.28 15.52
N VAL A 9 9.95 -29.58 15.61
CA VAL A 9 10.36 -28.81 16.81
C VAL A 9 11.29 -27.66 16.37
N SER A 10 10.74 -26.48 16.09
CA SER A 10 11.46 -25.18 16.11
C SER A 10 10.44 -24.05 16.28
N LEU A 11 9.55 -24.22 17.25
CA LEU A 11 8.73 -23.18 17.85
C LEU A 11 8.98 -23.35 19.34
N LEU A 12 9.96 -22.63 19.91
CA LEU A 12 10.17 -22.46 21.36
C LEU A 12 11.44 -21.62 21.58
N PHE A 13 11.39 -20.34 21.24
CA PHE A 13 12.14 -19.30 21.95
C PHE A 13 11.29 -18.04 21.95
N GLU A 14 10.61 -17.82 23.08
CA GLU A 14 10.05 -16.51 23.43
C GLU A 14 11.18 -15.48 23.47
N PRO A 15 11.02 -14.27 22.92
CA PRO A 15 11.93 -13.19 23.25
C PRO A 15 11.60 -12.73 24.68
N LEU A 16 12.62 -12.81 25.54
CA LEU A 16 12.65 -12.23 26.88
C LEU A 16 12.01 -10.83 26.88
N ALA A 17 10.90 -10.71 27.59
CA ALA A 17 10.22 -9.45 27.84
C ALA A 17 11.14 -8.51 28.64
N PHE A 18 11.72 -7.53 27.97
CA PHE A 18 12.22 -6.34 28.65
C PHE A 18 11.00 -5.51 29.08
N GLN A 19 10.80 -5.37 30.39
CA GLN A 19 9.85 -4.40 30.94
C GLN A 19 10.31 -2.99 30.57
N VAL A 20 9.75 -2.45 29.48
CA VAL A 20 9.79 -1.03 29.18
C VAL A 20 8.96 -0.33 30.27
N PRO A 21 9.51 0.64 31.03
CA PRO A 21 8.71 1.37 31.99
C PRO A 21 7.57 2.09 31.25
N LEU A 22 6.36 2.04 31.82
CA LEU A 22 5.23 2.81 31.33
C LEU A 22 5.60 4.30 31.31
N ILE A 23 5.82 4.85 30.12
CA ILE A 23 5.96 6.28 29.92
C ILE A 23 4.58 6.86 30.17
N GLU A 24 4.39 7.59 31.26
CA GLU A 24 3.17 8.36 31.44
C GLU A 24 3.07 9.41 30.32
N PRO A 25 1.93 9.47 29.61
CA PRO A 25 1.75 10.43 28.53
C PRO A 25 1.97 11.85 29.06
N GLN A 26 2.84 12.61 28.39
CA GLN A 26 3.09 13.99 28.77
C GLN A 26 1.75 14.77 28.85
N PRO A 27 1.56 15.67 29.83
CA PRO A 27 0.31 16.41 30.05
C PRO A 27 -0.19 17.25 28.87
N ARG A 28 0.59 17.34 27.78
CA ARG A 28 0.28 18.04 26.52
C ARG A 28 -0.48 17.16 25.51
N LEU A 29 -0.63 15.86 25.78
CA LEU A 29 -1.28 14.85 24.93
C LEU A 29 -2.75 14.60 25.29
N LYS A 30 -3.35 15.42 26.15
CA LYS A 30 -4.79 15.32 26.38
C LYS A 30 -5.56 15.80 25.15
N SER A 31 -6.57 15.04 24.74
CA SER A 31 -7.43 15.25 23.56
C SER A 31 -8.32 16.51 23.62
N GLU A 32 -7.95 17.50 24.41
CA GLU A 32 -8.77 18.68 24.72
C GLU A 32 -8.54 19.83 23.74
N ASN A 33 -7.51 19.73 22.88
CA ASN A 33 -7.29 20.68 21.79
C ASN A 33 -7.75 20.06 20.47
N GLY A 34 -9.07 19.91 20.33
CA GLY A 34 -9.72 19.73 19.03
C GLY A 34 -9.58 21.02 18.23
N ILE A 35 -8.37 21.28 17.71
CA ILE A 35 -8.16 22.33 16.72
C ILE A 35 -8.76 21.79 15.42
N ALA A 36 -9.90 22.33 15.03
CA ALA A 36 -10.49 22.04 13.74
C ALA A 36 -9.48 22.43 12.65
N ILE A 37 -9.08 21.47 11.83
CA ILE A 37 -8.19 21.72 10.70
C ILE A 37 -9.03 22.38 9.59
N PRO A 38 -8.72 23.63 9.18
CA PRO A 38 -9.49 24.33 8.16
C PRO A 38 -9.52 23.58 6.83
N VAL A 39 -10.68 23.58 6.20
CA VAL A 39 -10.96 22.93 4.91
C VAL A 39 -10.50 23.85 3.78
N GLN A 40 -9.52 23.44 2.97
CA GLN A 40 -9.24 24.05 1.68
C GLN A 40 -9.28 22.97 0.58
N GLY A 41 -10.09 23.20 -0.47
CA GLY A 41 -10.19 22.31 -1.64
C GLY A 41 -11.01 21.01 -1.47
N PRO A 42 -11.17 20.22 -2.55
CA PRO A 42 -11.96 18.98 -2.57
C PRO A 42 -11.35 17.82 -1.75
N TRP A 43 -10.14 18.02 -1.22
CA TRP A 43 -9.29 17.05 -0.52
C TRP A 43 -9.67 16.90 0.96
N GLN A 44 -10.92 16.53 1.20
CA GLN A 44 -11.49 16.45 2.54
C GLN A 44 -11.56 15.04 3.09
N ASP A 45 -11.79 14.08 2.20
CA ASP A 45 -12.03 12.71 2.57
C ASP A 45 -10.77 11.88 2.40
N ILE A 46 -10.53 11.03 3.39
CA ILE A 46 -9.39 10.13 3.49
C ILE A 46 -9.96 8.73 3.61
N ILE A 47 -9.43 7.79 2.82
CA ILE A 47 -9.72 6.38 2.96
C ILE A 47 -8.61 5.69 3.76
N THR A 48 -8.98 4.95 4.80
CA THR A 48 -8.07 4.25 5.70
C THR A 48 -8.50 2.79 5.88
N GLY A 49 -7.53 1.88 5.78
CA GLY A 49 -7.69 0.45 5.94
C GLY A 49 -7.16 0.03 7.31
N HIS A 50 -8.06 -0.39 8.19
CA HIS A 50 -7.69 -0.92 9.49
C HIS A 50 -7.56 -2.42 9.42
N TYR A 51 -6.39 -2.91 9.82
CA TYR A 51 -6.17 -4.33 9.99
C TYR A 51 -6.85 -4.80 11.27
N ALA A 52 -7.67 -5.83 11.12
CA ALA A 52 -8.42 -6.47 12.19
C ALA A 52 -9.00 -7.79 11.64
N VAL A 53 -9.60 -8.62 12.49
CA VAL A 53 -10.33 -9.81 12.03
C VAL A 53 -11.82 -9.64 12.39
N PRO A 54 -12.68 -9.18 11.46
CA PRO A 54 -12.39 -8.79 10.07
C PRO A 54 -11.76 -7.38 9.97
N PRO A 55 -11.10 -7.05 8.84
CA PRO A 55 -10.61 -5.70 8.59
C PRO A 55 -11.77 -4.71 8.45
N VAL A 56 -11.46 -3.41 8.51
CA VAL A 56 -12.47 -2.35 8.31
C VAL A 56 -11.92 -1.26 7.42
N LEU A 57 -12.66 -0.91 6.36
CA LEU A 57 -12.37 0.23 5.51
C LEU A 57 -13.20 1.43 5.99
N LYS A 58 -12.59 2.61 6.08
CA LYS A 58 -13.28 3.83 6.50
C LYS A 58 -12.94 4.99 5.58
N ILE A 59 -13.95 5.75 5.21
CA ILE A 59 -13.80 7.09 4.64
C ILE A 59 -14.16 8.09 5.73
N HIS A 60 -13.23 8.97 6.04
CA HIS A 60 -13.35 9.95 7.13
C HIS A 60 -12.77 11.29 6.71
N ASP A 61 -13.10 12.35 7.43
CA ASP A 61 -12.47 13.65 7.20
C ASP A 61 -11.11 13.82 7.88
N ARG A 62 -10.51 14.99 7.68
CA ARG A 62 -9.24 15.44 8.31
C ARG A 62 -9.29 15.44 9.85
N ASN A 63 -10.47 15.40 10.48
CA ASN A 63 -10.66 15.36 11.94
C ASN A 63 -11.02 13.95 12.45
N SER A 64 -10.84 12.90 11.63
CA SER A 64 -11.24 11.51 11.94
C SER A 64 -12.75 11.28 12.06
N VAL A 65 -13.60 12.19 11.59
CA VAL A 65 -15.05 11.97 11.58
C VAL A 65 -15.37 11.01 10.44
N VAL A 66 -15.77 9.79 10.81
CA VAL A 66 -16.12 8.73 9.84
C VAL A 66 -17.44 9.08 9.15
N LYS A 67 -17.38 9.19 7.82
CA LYS A 67 -18.53 9.50 6.95
C LYS A 67 -19.11 8.24 6.31
N TRP A 68 -18.24 7.25 6.04
CA TRP A 68 -18.62 5.97 5.49
C TRP A 68 -17.67 4.88 6.01
N SER A 69 -18.18 3.67 6.21
CA SER A 69 -17.39 2.52 6.59
C SER A 69 -17.88 1.27 5.88
N TRP A 70 -16.98 0.32 5.66
CA TRP A 70 -17.31 -0.96 5.08
C TRP A 70 -16.57 -2.09 5.77
N GLN A 71 -17.33 -3.12 6.11
CA GLN A 71 -16.87 -4.38 6.67
C GLN A 71 -17.75 -5.53 6.17
N ARG A 72 -17.34 -6.78 6.41
CA ARG A 72 -18.05 -7.95 5.87
C ARG A 72 -19.53 -8.03 6.29
N GLU A 73 -19.90 -7.50 7.45
CA GLU A 73 -21.28 -7.49 7.96
C GLU A 73 -22.20 -6.58 7.14
N ASP A 74 -21.66 -5.61 6.38
CA ASP A 74 -22.43 -4.77 5.46
C ASP A 74 -22.89 -5.53 4.20
N VAL A 75 -22.31 -6.70 3.92
CA VAL A 75 -22.56 -7.45 2.69
C VAL A 75 -23.81 -8.31 2.84
N THR A 76 -24.94 -7.83 2.31
CA THR A 76 -26.23 -8.53 2.35
C THR A 76 -26.57 -9.29 1.06
N GLN A 77 -25.81 -9.05 -0.02
CA GLN A 77 -26.05 -9.70 -1.31
C GLN A 77 -25.59 -11.17 -1.30
N PRO A 78 -26.21 -12.05 -2.12
CA PRO A 78 -25.67 -13.38 -2.33
C PRO A 78 -24.30 -13.30 -3.01
N LEU A 79 -23.38 -14.15 -2.57
CA LEU A 79 -22.03 -14.26 -3.12
C LEU A 79 -21.74 -15.70 -3.53
N PRO A 80 -20.93 -15.91 -4.59
CA PRO A 80 -20.36 -17.21 -4.91
C PRO A 80 -19.61 -17.85 -3.72
N PRO A 81 -19.60 -19.19 -3.58
CA PRO A 81 -19.04 -19.88 -2.42
C PRO A 81 -17.59 -19.53 -2.06
N LEU A 82 -16.68 -19.44 -3.04
CA LEU A 82 -15.28 -19.07 -2.78
C LEU A 82 -15.18 -17.60 -2.35
N ILE A 83 -15.91 -16.69 -3.00
CA ILE A 83 -15.92 -15.28 -2.61
C ILE A 83 -16.45 -15.13 -1.17
N ARG A 84 -17.52 -15.84 -0.83
CA ARG A 84 -18.05 -15.87 0.53
C ARG A 84 -17.02 -16.42 1.52
N SER A 85 -16.33 -17.52 1.17
CA SER A 85 -15.28 -18.08 2.03
C SER A 85 -14.16 -17.07 2.31
N GLY A 86 -13.72 -16.33 1.29
CA GLY A 86 -12.70 -15.29 1.45
C GLY A 86 -13.16 -14.12 2.32
N LEU A 87 -14.41 -13.68 2.16
CA LEU A 87 -15.02 -12.60 2.94
C LEU A 87 -15.11 -12.92 4.45
N TYR A 88 -15.38 -14.19 4.77
CA TYR A 88 -15.53 -14.68 6.15
C TYR A 88 -14.26 -15.37 6.69
N SER A 89 -13.14 -15.25 5.99
CA SER A 89 -11.87 -15.82 6.42
C SER A 89 -11.29 -15.12 7.66
N GLY A 90 -10.29 -15.73 8.29
CA GLY A 90 -9.55 -15.15 9.43
C GLY A 90 -8.44 -14.17 9.03
N TYR A 91 -8.28 -13.83 7.76
CA TYR A 91 -7.24 -12.91 7.30
C TYR A 91 -7.57 -11.48 7.73
N ASN A 92 -6.54 -10.74 8.16
CA ASN A 92 -6.68 -9.39 8.70
C ASN A 92 -6.30 -8.26 7.74
N ASP A 93 -6.05 -8.58 6.47
CA ASP A 93 -5.40 -7.66 5.55
C ASP A 93 -6.30 -6.52 5.05
N ALA A 94 -5.76 -5.30 5.03
CA ALA A 94 -6.31 -4.11 4.38
C ALA A 94 -5.16 -3.30 3.75
N THR A 95 -4.41 -3.92 2.82
CA THR A 95 -3.09 -3.45 2.37
C THR A 95 -3.15 -2.27 1.39
N ASP A 96 -4.22 -2.15 0.60
CA ASP A 96 -4.36 -1.08 -0.37
C ASP A 96 -5.84 -0.79 -0.65
N MET A 97 -6.16 0.48 -0.85
CA MET A 97 -7.48 0.92 -1.29
C MET A 97 -7.36 2.11 -2.24
N LYS A 98 -8.21 2.14 -3.27
CA LYS A 98 -8.17 3.16 -4.33
C LYS A 98 -9.56 3.72 -4.60
N TRP A 99 -9.62 5.04 -4.76
CA TRP A 99 -10.78 5.76 -5.27
C TRP A 99 -11.01 5.43 -6.75
N MET A 100 -12.27 5.23 -7.14
CA MET A 100 -12.64 4.82 -8.50
C MET A 100 -13.95 5.45 -8.96
N ARG A 101 -14.16 5.48 -10.29
CA ARG A 101 -15.45 5.80 -10.93
C ARG A 101 -16.06 7.14 -10.47
N GLY A 102 -15.21 8.16 -10.24
CA GLY A 102 -15.69 9.44 -9.73
C GLY A 102 -16.08 9.41 -8.25
N GLY A 103 -15.49 8.49 -7.47
CA GLY A 103 -15.79 8.29 -6.05
C GLY A 103 -17.03 7.45 -5.79
N ARG A 104 -17.58 6.83 -6.84
CA ARG A 104 -18.74 5.94 -6.72
C ARG A 104 -18.37 4.51 -6.37
N SER A 105 -17.08 4.20 -6.33
CA SER A 105 -16.57 2.89 -5.95
C SER A 105 -15.22 2.98 -5.24
N VAL A 106 -14.94 1.94 -4.47
CA VAL A 106 -13.66 1.68 -3.80
C VAL A 106 -13.15 0.33 -4.28
N ALA A 107 -11.94 0.26 -4.84
CA ALA A 107 -11.23 -1.01 -4.93
C ALA A 107 -10.39 -1.20 -3.67
N ALA A 108 -10.31 -2.42 -3.15
CA ALA A 108 -9.49 -2.74 -1.99
C ALA A 108 -8.94 -4.17 -2.02
N VAL A 109 -7.74 -4.34 -1.45
CA VAL A 109 -7.32 -5.64 -0.91
C VAL A 109 -7.91 -5.74 0.50
N TYR A 110 -8.77 -6.72 0.73
CA TYR A 110 -9.52 -6.86 1.98
C TYR A 110 -9.63 -8.32 2.40
N SER A 111 -9.13 -8.65 3.59
CA SER A 111 -9.10 -10.03 4.11
C SER A 111 -8.53 -10.97 3.04
N ALA A 112 -9.10 -12.15 2.82
CA ALA A 112 -8.72 -13.06 1.74
C ALA A 112 -9.34 -12.72 0.37
N LEU A 113 -9.64 -11.44 0.10
CA LEU A 113 -10.20 -10.97 -1.17
C LEU A 113 -9.45 -9.76 -1.76
N VAL A 114 -9.60 -9.59 -3.08
CA VAL A 114 -9.60 -8.28 -3.73
C VAL A 114 -11.05 -7.96 -4.09
N VAL A 115 -11.53 -6.75 -3.82
CA VAL A 115 -12.92 -6.36 -4.04
C VAL A 115 -13.03 -4.99 -4.70
N VAL A 116 -14.09 -4.80 -5.50
CA VAL A 116 -14.61 -3.47 -5.85
C VAL A 116 -15.98 -3.32 -5.18
N ILE A 117 -16.14 -2.24 -4.43
CA ILE A 117 -17.29 -1.96 -3.58
C ILE A 117 -17.95 -0.68 -4.07
N ASN A 118 -19.27 -0.66 -4.16
CA ASN A 118 -20.02 0.56 -4.39
C ASN A 118 -19.92 1.53 -3.20
N HIS A 119 -19.59 2.77 -3.51
CA HIS A 119 -19.65 3.90 -2.60
C HIS A 119 -20.70 4.87 -3.14
N THR A 120 -21.96 4.63 -2.79
CA THR A 120 -23.10 5.46 -3.19
C THR A 120 -23.94 5.78 -1.97
N PRO A 121 -23.40 6.54 -0.99
CA PRO A 121 -24.09 6.79 0.29
C PRO A 121 -25.45 7.50 0.12
N ASP A 122 -25.64 8.21 -0.99
CA ASP A 122 -26.91 8.82 -1.41
C ASP A 122 -27.94 7.81 -1.95
N ARG A 123 -27.53 6.55 -2.19
CA ARG A 123 -28.34 5.45 -2.71
C ARG A 123 -28.15 4.18 -1.87
N PRO A 124 -28.79 4.08 -0.69
CA PRO A 124 -28.58 2.97 0.24
C PRO A 124 -28.87 1.57 -0.31
N SER A 125 -29.69 1.45 -1.36
CA SER A 125 -30.01 0.16 -1.98
C SER A 125 -28.88 -0.42 -2.83
N THR A 126 -27.92 0.42 -3.25
CA THR A 126 -26.75 0.02 -4.05
C THR A 126 -25.43 0.23 -3.32
N ASP A 127 -25.43 1.05 -2.26
CA ASP A 127 -24.26 1.31 -1.43
C ASP A 127 -23.72 0.03 -0.81
N LYS A 128 -22.40 -0.01 -0.59
CA LYS A 128 -21.68 -1.12 0.07
C LYS A 128 -21.75 -2.48 -0.62
N LYS A 129 -22.42 -2.58 -1.77
CA LYS A 129 -22.46 -3.81 -2.57
C LYS A 129 -21.11 -4.07 -3.20
N ILE A 130 -20.71 -5.34 -3.22
CA ILE A 130 -19.57 -5.81 -3.99
C ILE A 130 -20.02 -5.88 -5.46
N THR A 131 -19.25 -5.29 -6.38
CA THR A 131 -19.49 -5.35 -7.83
C THR A 131 -18.47 -6.23 -8.55
N PHE A 132 -17.30 -6.43 -7.97
CA PHE A 132 -16.29 -7.37 -8.43
C PHE A 132 -15.53 -7.96 -7.24
N ALA A 133 -15.11 -9.22 -7.33
CA ALA A 133 -14.28 -9.84 -6.30
C ALA A 133 -13.39 -10.95 -6.85
N LEU A 134 -12.23 -11.11 -6.22
CA LEU A 134 -11.28 -12.20 -6.39
C LEU A 134 -11.04 -12.85 -5.05
N ASN A 135 -11.14 -14.17 -4.96
CA ASN A 135 -10.59 -14.89 -3.81
C ASN A 135 -9.08 -15.02 -3.98
N ARG A 136 -8.32 -14.48 -3.03
CA ARG A 136 -6.87 -14.48 -3.10
C ARG A 136 -6.22 -15.68 -2.43
N ALA A 137 -6.96 -16.54 -1.72
CA ALA A 137 -6.47 -17.78 -1.11
C ALA A 137 -6.19 -18.86 -2.17
N ASN A 138 -5.26 -18.56 -3.07
CA ASN A 138 -4.75 -19.42 -4.13
C ASN A 138 -3.25 -19.18 -4.31
N ASP A 139 -2.57 -20.09 -5.01
CA ASP A 139 -1.11 -20.10 -5.11
C ASP A 139 -0.48 -18.84 -5.70
N VAL A 140 -1.25 -18.04 -6.46
CA VAL A 140 -0.75 -16.84 -7.14
C VAL A 140 -1.10 -15.58 -6.36
N LEU A 141 -2.33 -15.43 -5.89
CA LEU A 141 -2.81 -14.19 -5.26
C LEU A 141 -2.72 -14.19 -3.73
N HIS A 142 -2.27 -15.26 -3.07
CA HIS A 142 -2.25 -15.34 -1.59
C HIS A 142 -1.51 -14.18 -0.92
N ASN A 143 -0.64 -13.51 -1.65
CA ASN A 143 0.12 -12.32 -1.26
C ASN A 143 -0.17 -11.11 -2.16
N ALA A 144 -1.36 -11.03 -2.76
CA ALA A 144 -1.84 -9.82 -3.42
C ALA A 144 -1.80 -8.65 -2.42
N HIS A 145 -1.18 -7.54 -2.82
CA HIS A 145 -0.82 -6.47 -1.89
C HIS A 145 -1.25 -5.09 -2.36
N THR A 146 -1.31 -4.87 -3.67
CA THR A 146 -1.71 -3.60 -4.27
C THR A 146 -2.55 -3.81 -5.52
N ILE A 147 -3.33 -2.78 -5.84
CA ILE A 147 -4.26 -2.79 -6.95
C ILE A 147 -4.25 -1.43 -7.65
N GLU A 148 -4.50 -1.42 -8.95
CA GLU A 148 -4.71 -0.19 -9.69
C GLU A 148 -5.75 -0.41 -10.81
N PRO A 149 -6.79 0.44 -10.88
CA PRO A 149 -7.68 0.49 -12.02
C PRO A 149 -6.92 0.81 -13.31
N LEU A 150 -7.33 0.21 -14.41
CA LEU A 150 -6.80 0.45 -15.76
C LEU A 150 -7.96 0.80 -16.72
N PRO A 151 -7.66 1.40 -17.89
CA PRO A 151 -8.69 1.71 -18.89
C PRO A 151 -9.54 0.50 -19.31
N GLY A 152 -10.83 0.76 -19.57
CA GLY A 152 -11.75 -0.25 -20.07
C GLY A 152 -12.13 -1.31 -19.03
N ASP A 153 -12.56 -0.89 -17.84
CA ASP A 153 -13.02 -1.78 -16.76
C ASP A 153 -12.00 -2.88 -16.40
N ARG A 154 -10.71 -2.54 -16.34
CA ARG A 154 -9.64 -3.47 -15.94
C ARG A 154 -9.11 -3.18 -14.55
N LEU A 155 -8.72 -4.21 -13.82
CA LEU A 155 -8.04 -4.10 -12.53
C LEU A 155 -6.71 -4.85 -12.60
N ALA A 156 -5.60 -4.15 -12.40
CA ALA A 156 -4.30 -4.75 -12.12
C ALA A 156 -4.20 -5.11 -10.64
N VAL A 157 -3.67 -6.29 -10.34
CA VAL A 157 -3.42 -6.79 -8.99
C VAL A 157 -1.95 -7.21 -8.91
N GLY A 158 -1.17 -6.48 -8.14
CA GLY A 158 0.24 -6.77 -7.88
C GLY A 158 0.41 -7.66 -6.63
N THR A 159 1.36 -8.59 -6.70
CA THR A 159 1.65 -9.51 -5.59
C THR A 159 3.04 -9.28 -5.00
N THR A 160 3.19 -9.51 -3.70
CA THR A 160 4.50 -9.47 -3.02
C THR A 160 5.26 -10.79 -3.16
N GLY A 161 5.10 -11.46 -4.30
CA GLY A 161 5.69 -12.75 -4.56
C GLY A 161 7.19 -12.67 -4.81
N GLN A 162 7.90 -13.71 -4.38
CA GLN A 162 9.36 -13.78 -4.41
C GLN A 162 9.88 -14.64 -5.57
N ARG A 163 8.98 -15.27 -6.34
CA ARG A 163 9.34 -16.17 -7.43
C ARG A 163 9.43 -15.39 -8.75
N PRO A 164 10.23 -15.86 -9.72
CA PRO A 164 10.35 -15.22 -11.03
C PRO A 164 9.02 -15.09 -11.80
N TRP A 165 8.05 -15.97 -11.53
CA TRP A 165 6.74 -15.99 -12.18
C TRP A 165 5.63 -15.29 -11.36
N ASP A 166 6.00 -14.62 -10.26
CA ASP A 166 5.13 -13.68 -9.57
C ASP A 166 5.13 -12.33 -10.31
N GLY A 167 4.17 -11.46 -10.01
CA GLY A 167 4.04 -10.17 -10.68
C GLY A 167 2.61 -9.61 -10.65
N ILE A 168 2.13 -9.17 -11.81
CA ILE A 168 0.83 -8.48 -11.97
C ILE A 168 -0.15 -9.36 -12.73
N LEU A 169 -1.37 -9.46 -12.21
CA LEU A 169 -2.50 -10.10 -12.89
C LEU A 169 -3.57 -9.05 -13.21
N VAL A 170 -4.09 -9.08 -14.43
CA VAL A 170 -5.12 -8.16 -14.91
C VAL A 170 -6.45 -8.90 -15.08
N TYR A 171 -7.52 -8.31 -14.58
CA TYR A 171 -8.87 -8.85 -14.61
C TYR A 171 -9.86 -7.85 -15.22
N ASN A 172 -10.98 -8.36 -15.75
CA ASN A 172 -12.12 -7.55 -16.14
C ASN A 172 -13.07 -7.38 -14.93
N MET A 173 -13.26 -6.13 -14.51
CA MET A 173 -14.07 -5.73 -13.37
C MET A 173 -15.36 -4.98 -13.77
N SER A 174 -15.81 -5.17 -15.02
CA SER A 174 -17.03 -4.52 -15.51
C SER A 174 -18.25 -4.95 -14.72
N GLU A 175 -19.07 -3.98 -14.31
CA GLU A 175 -20.31 -4.23 -13.56
C GLU A 175 -21.37 -5.00 -14.38
N ALA A 176 -21.18 -5.08 -15.71
CA ALA A 176 -22.02 -5.87 -16.59
C ALA A 176 -21.79 -7.39 -16.43
N LEU A 177 -20.67 -7.80 -15.82
CA LEU A 177 -20.35 -9.20 -15.58
C LEU A 177 -20.86 -9.64 -14.20
N PRO A 178 -21.37 -10.87 -14.06
CA PRO A 178 -21.73 -11.40 -12.75
C PRO A 178 -20.47 -11.67 -11.90
N ILE A 179 -20.61 -11.54 -10.58
CA ILE A 179 -19.59 -11.99 -9.65
C ILE A 179 -19.53 -13.52 -9.71
N VAL A 180 -18.34 -14.06 -9.98
CA VAL A 180 -18.08 -15.50 -10.09
C VAL A 180 -16.89 -15.88 -9.22
N ASP A 181 -16.79 -17.17 -8.87
CA ASP A 181 -15.72 -17.68 -7.99
C ASP A 181 -14.31 -17.54 -8.58
N LYS A 182 -14.20 -17.63 -9.91
CA LYS A 182 -12.93 -17.65 -10.65
C LYS A 182 -13.07 -16.84 -11.93
N PRO A 183 -13.09 -15.50 -11.85
CA PRO A 183 -13.10 -14.69 -13.07
C PRO A 183 -11.81 -14.94 -13.86
N PRO A 184 -11.87 -14.89 -15.20
CA PRO A 184 -10.71 -15.16 -16.04
C PRO A 184 -9.64 -14.08 -15.87
N VAL A 185 -8.38 -14.50 -15.92
CA VAL A 185 -7.22 -13.60 -16.01
C VAL A 185 -7.13 -13.12 -17.46
N LEU A 186 -7.19 -11.81 -17.68
CA LEU A 186 -6.99 -11.23 -19.01
C LEU A 186 -5.52 -11.23 -19.41
N GLN A 187 -4.64 -10.98 -18.44
CA GLN A 187 -3.21 -10.91 -18.65
C GLN A 187 -2.45 -11.28 -17.38
N LYS A 188 -1.31 -11.97 -17.56
CA LYS A 188 -0.31 -12.19 -16.51
C LYS A 188 1.00 -11.54 -16.96
N ILE A 189 1.59 -10.74 -16.09
CA ILE A 189 2.87 -10.07 -16.28
C ILE A 189 3.80 -10.56 -15.18
N GLU A 190 4.92 -11.17 -15.57
CA GLU A 190 5.87 -11.79 -14.65
C GLU A 190 7.19 -10.99 -14.62
N GLY A 191 8.02 -11.25 -13.61
CA GLY A 191 9.41 -10.81 -13.59
C GLY A 191 9.73 -9.70 -12.58
N LEU A 192 8.78 -8.82 -12.27
CA LEU A 192 8.90 -7.90 -11.14
C LEU A 192 8.37 -8.59 -9.88
N ARG A 193 9.22 -8.71 -8.86
CA ARG A 193 8.92 -9.40 -7.60
C ARG A 193 8.57 -8.40 -6.52
N ALA A 194 8.05 -8.89 -5.40
CA ALA A 194 7.76 -8.10 -4.21
C ALA A 194 7.02 -6.78 -4.53
N ILE A 195 5.99 -6.83 -5.38
CA ILE A 195 5.30 -5.61 -5.83
C ILE A 195 4.47 -5.06 -4.69
N HIS A 196 4.78 -3.83 -4.27
CA HIS A 196 4.07 -3.18 -3.18
C HIS A 196 3.16 -2.06 -3.65
N ALA A 197 3.43 -1.37 -4.75
CA ALA A 197 2.53 -0.33 -5.26
C ALA A 197 2.43 -0.28 -6.79
N LEU A 198 1.24 0.13 -7.23
CA LEU A 198 0.87 0.37 -8.62
C LEU A 198 0.24 1.75 -8.73
N ILE A 199 0.52 2.46 -9.82
CA ILE A 199 -0.12 3.73 -10.18
C ILE A 199 -0.32 3.82 -11.70
N TRP A 200 -1.52 4.23 -12.11
CA TRP A 200 -1.83 4.49 -13.50
C TRP A 200 -1.44 5.92 -13.88
N ASP A 201 -0.75 6.04 -15.00
CA ASP A 201 -0.38 7.30 -15.63
C ASP A 201 -1.18 7.47 -16.93
N GLU A 202 -2.27 8.24 -16.86
CA GLU A 202 -3.13 8.50 -18.02
C GLU A 202 -2.42 9.32 -19.10
N GLN A 203 -1.48 10.19 -18.75
CA GLN A 203 -0.77 10.99 -19.75
C GLN A 203 0.22 10.13 -20.53
N GLY A 204 0.98 9.28 -19.84
CA GLY A 204 1.91 8.33 -20.46
C GLY A 204 1.27 7.07 -21.02
N GLN A 205 -0.02 6.83 -20.74
CA GLN A 205 -0.71 5.56 -20.98
C GLN A 205 0.11 4.37 -20.45
N MET A 206 0.49 4.46 -19.17
CA MET A 206 1.46 3.56 -18.56
C MET A 206 1.01 3.12 -17.17
N LEU A 207 1.16 1.84 -16.86
CA LEU A 207 1.10 1.37 -15.49
C LEU A 207 2.51 1.40 -14.90
N TRP A 208 2.73 2.20 -13.88
CA TRP A 208 3.97 2.18 -13.11
C TRP A 208 3.81 1.27 -11.90
N ALA A 209 4.83 0.45 -11.65
CA ALA A 209 4.89 -0.46 -10.51
C ALA A 209 6.20 -0.28 -9.76
N THR A 210 6.18 -0.58 -8.47
CA THR A 210 7.40 -0.67 -7.67
C THR A 210 7.49 -1.99 -6.92
N GLY A 211 8.67 -2.59 -6.95
CA GLY A 211 8.99 -3.89 -6.38
C GLY A 211 10.50 -4.13 -6.39
N THR A 212 10.92 -5.39 -6.50
CA THR A 212 12.33 -5.77 -6.56
C THR A 212 12.65 -6.59 -7.81
N ASP A 213 13.90 -6.51 -8.28
CA ASP A 213 14.37 -7.28 -9.44
C ASP A 213 14.79 -8.73 -9.13
N ALA A 214 15.10 -9.01 -7.87
CA ALA A 214 15.35 -10.34 -7.31
C ALA A 214 14.46 -10.59 -6.09
N ALA A 215 14.51 -11.79 -5.52
CA ALA A 215 13.74 -12.12 -4.33
C ALA A 215 14.18 -11.25 -3.13
N ALA A 216 13.27 -10.44 -2.61
CA ALA A 216 13.50 -9.56 -1.47
C ALA A 216 13.73 -10.34 -0.17
N ASP A 217 13.25 -11.59 -0.07
CA ASP A 217 13.42 -12.44 1.11
C ASP A 217 14.82 -13.08 1.28
N GLY A 218 15.71 -12.84 0.31
CA GLY A 218 17.07 -13.38 0.28
C GLY A 218 17.17 -14.81 -0.27
N SER A 219 16.10 -15.35 -0.87
CA SER A 219 16.12 -16.69 -1.47
C SER A 219 16.92 -16.79 -2.77
N ASP A 220 17.15 -15.67 -3.46
CA ASP A 220 18.07 -15.59 -4.59
C ASP A 220 19.53 -15.40 -4.09
N PRO A 221 20.55 -15.96 -4.76
CA PRO A 221 21.96 -15.84 -4.34
C PRO A 221 22.60 -14.49 -4.75
N ILE A 222 21.79 -13.46 -4.97
CA ILE A 222 22.21 -12.12 -5.39
C ILE A 222 21.42 -11.08 -4.58
N PRO A 223 21.94 -9.85 -4.44
CA PRO A 223 21.18 -8.76 -3.85
C PRO A 223 19.93 -8.42 -4.66
N ALA A 224 18.86 -8.04 -3.97
CA ALA A 224 17.67 -7.49 -4.60
C ALA A 224 17.72 -5.95 -4.55
N TYR A 225 17.56 -5.33 -5.70
CA TYR A 225 17.43 -3.88 -5.82
C TYR A 225 15.95 -3.51 -5.82
N GLY A 226 15.62 -2.38 -5.18
CA GLY A 226 14.36 -1.70 -5.45
C GLY A 226 14.27 -1.29 -6.93
N VAL A 227 13.08 -1.37 -7.50
CA VAL A 227 12.81 -1.06 -8.91
C VAL A 227 11.54 -0.26 -9.04
N ILE A 228 11.56 0.74 -9.94
CA ILE A 228 10.37 1.29 -10.59
C ILE A 228 10.33 0.71 -12.01
N GLN A 229 9.19 0.15 -12.41
CA GLN A 229 8.99 -0.39 -13.74
C GLN A 229 7.71 0.17 -14.37
N GLY A 230 7.84 0.72 -15.56
CA GLY A 230 6.74 1.13 -16.41
C GLY A 230 6.30 0.01 -17.34
N TYR A 231 4.99 -0.16 -17.48
CA TYR A 231 4.36 -1.07 -18.43
C TYR A 231 3.50 -0.26 -19.39
N PRO A 232 3.96 0.00 -20.63
CA PRO A 232 3.17 0.71 -21.63
C PRO A 232 1.86 -0.02 -21.92
N PHE A 233 0.76 0.72 -22.05
CA PHE A 233 -0.56 0.18 -22.34
C PHE A 233 -0.89 0.34 -23.82
N ASP A 234 -1.25 -0.76 -24.46
CA ASP A 234 -1.78 -0.77 -25.82
C ASP A 234 -3.30 -0.61 -25.77
N ALA A 235 -3.81 0.53 -26.23
CA ALA A 235 -5.23 0.83 -26.23
C ALA A 235 -6.05 -0.02 -27.23
N GLU A 236 -5.42 -0.59 -28.27
CA GLU A 236 -6.11 -1.44 -29.25
C GLU A 236 -6.39 -2.83 -28.68
N THR A 237 -5.39 -3.41 -28.00
CA THR A 237 -5.50 -4.75 -27.41
C THR A 237 -5.98 -4.73 -25.96
N GLY A 238 -5.81 -3.59 -25.28
CA GLY A 238 -6.04 -3.41 -23.85
C GLY A 238 -5.08 -4.22 -22.98
N LEU A 239 -3.85 -4.44 -23.47
CA LEU A 239 -2.79 -5.19 -22.81
C LEU A 239 -1.62 -4.28 -22.44
N LEU A 240 -0.90 -4.67 -21.39
CA LEU A 240 0.34 -4.04 -20.96
C LEU A 240 1.56 -4.74 -21.60
N SER A 241 2.61 -4.00 -21.98
CA SER A 241 3.85 -4.60 -22.49
C SER A 241 4.97 -4.55 -21.47
N ILE A 242 5.90 -5.51 -21.55
CA ILE A 242 7.17 -5.47 -20.80
C ILE A 242 8.23 -4.90 -21.72
N ASP A 243 8.86 -3.82 -21.28
CA ASP A 243 9.98 -3.19 -21.99
C ASP A 243 11.02 -2.74 -20.95
N GLU A 244 12.23 -3.29 -21.06
CA GLU A 244 13.34 -3.00 -20.13
C GLU A 244 13.81 -1.54 -20.24
N ALA A 245 13.45 -0.80 -21.29
CA ALA A 245 13.71 0.63 -21.39
C ALA A 245 12.99 1.45 -20.30
N TYR A 246 11.92 0.91 -19.70
CA TYR A 246 11.18 1.55 -18.62
C TYR A 246 11.42 0.87 -17.27
N ARG A 247 12.61 0.28 -17.07
CA ARG A 247 12.99 -0.35 -15.81
C ARG A 247 14.14 0.39 -15.15
N PHE A 248 13.87 0.96 -13.98
CA PHE A 248 14.80 1.81 -13.25
C PHE A 248 15.10 1.21 -11.88
N ARG A 249 16.35 0.82 -11.69
CA ARG A 249 16.86 0.32 -10.39
C ARG A 249 17.24 1.50 -9.51
N PHE A 250 16.99 1.35 -8.22
CA PHE A 250 17.56 2.24 -7.23
C PHE A 250 19.10 2.17 -7.32
N PRO A 251 19.83 3.26 -7.06
CA PRO A 251 21.29 3.28 -7.22
C PRO A 251 22.01 2.24 -6.37
N GLU A 252 21.47 1.98 -5.18
CA GLU A 252 22.03 1.06 -4.20
C GLU A 252 20.99 0.01 -3.76
N TYR A 253 21.51 -1.09 -3.23
CA TYR A 253 20.73 -2.09 -2.52
C TYR A 253 21.16 -2.09 -1.06
N TYR A 254 20.20 -2.26 -0.16
CA TYR A 254 20.45 -2.33 1.27
C TYR A 254 19.82 -3.60 1.82
N ASP A 255 20.45 -4.23 2.79
CA ASP A 255 19.72 -5.12 3.69
C ASP A 255 18.94 -4.28 4.71
N ILE A 256 18.07 -4.94 5.47
CA ILE A 256 17.30 -4.30 6.54
C ILE A 256 17.82 -4.69 7.93
N ASP A 257 19.10 -5.06 8.05
CA ASP A 257 19.72 -5.48 9.32
C ASP A 257 19.69 -4.34 10.36
N THR A 258 19.81 -3.08 9.91
CA THR A 258 19.73 -1.91 10.80
C THR A 258 18.43 -1.91 11.61
N GLU A 259 17.29 -2.21 10.97
CA GLU A 259 16.02 -2.32 11.65
C GLU A 259 15.87 -3.67 12.35
N TRP A 260 15.99 -4.77 11.60
CA TRP A 260 15.53 -6.09 12.03
C TRP A 260 16.60 -6.91 12.77
N GLY A 261 17.82 -6.39 12.83
CA GLY A 261 18.98 -7.03 13.46
C GLY A 261 19.84 -7.80 12.45
N CYS A 262 21.11 -7.98 12.81
CA CYS A 262 22.11 -8.66 12.00
C CYS A 262 21.66 -10.05 11.54
N GLY A 263 21.77 -10.32 10.25
CA GLY A 263 21.45 -11.61 9.65
C GLY A 263 19.98 -11.79 9.30
N TYR A 264 19.19 -10.71 9.31
CA TYR A 264 17.85 -10.75 8.73
C TYR A 264 18.00 -10.90 7.21
N SER A 265 17.30 -11.86 6.61
CA SER A 265 17.57 -12.26 5.22
C SER A 265 17.01 -11.30 4.17
N TRP A 266 16.19 -10.33 4.59
CA TRP A 266 15.49 -9.46 3.67
C TRP A 266 16.35 -8.30 3.16
N TRP A 267 16.14 -7.98 1.90
CA TRP A 267 16.60 -6.77 1.24
C TRP A 267 15.56 -5.66 1.36
N ALA A 268 16.04 -4.42 1.41
CA ALA A 268 15.22 -3.23 1.39
C ALA A 268 14.48 -3.15 0.04
N GLY A 269 13.15 -3.07 0.12
CA GLY A 269 12.25 -2.95 -1.00
C GLY A 269 11.37 -1.70 -0.90
N PRO A 270 10.82 -1.26 -2.03
CA PRO A 270 9.89 -0.14 -2.04
C PRO A 270 8.54 -0.54 -1.43
N HIS A 271 7.89 0.40 -0.74
CA HIS A 271 6.62 0.20 -0.03
C HIS A 271 5.44 0.94 -0.64
N ASP A 272 5.62 2.12 -1.21
CA ASP A 272 4.54 2.86 -1.89
C ASP A 272 5.08 3.66 -3.08
N LEU A 273 4.18 4.00 -4.01
CA LEU A 273 4.47 4.73 -5.24
C LEU A 273 3.39 5.81 -5.41
N VAL A 274 3.77 7.07 -5.21
CA VAL A 274 2.82 8.18 -5.04
C VAL A 274 3.14 9.29 -6.04
N PRO A 275 2.19 9.69 -6.89
CA PRO A 275 2.40 10.80 -7.79
C PRO A 275 2.40 12.14 -7.07
N VAL A 276 3.25 13.06 -7.53
CA VAL A 276 3.24 14.45 -7.10
C VAL A 276 2.15 15.23 -7.88
N PRO A 277 1.21 15.90 -7.20
CA PRO A 277 0.14 16.63 -7.87
C PRO A 277 0.67 17.66 -8.88
N ASN A 278 0.11 17.66 -10.09
CA ASN A 278 0.47 18.53 -11.22
C ASN A 278 1.93 18.44 -11.71
N GLU A 279 2.69 17.44 -11.26
CA GLU A 279 4.08 17.22 -11.67
C GLU A 279 4.25 15.82 -12.28
N ARG A 280 5.22 15.68 -13.19
CA ARG A 280 5.61 14.42 -13.81
C ARG A 280 6.60 13.64 -12.95
N VAL A 281 6.36 13.63 -11.65
CA VAL A 281 7.23 13.03 -10.63
C VAL A 281 6.48 11.99 -9.82
N LEU A 282 7.13 10.87 -9.55
CA LEU A 282 6.69 9.84 -8.61
C LEU A 282 7.61 9.87 -7.39
N LEU A 283 7.02 9.82 -6.20
CA LEU A 283 7.74 9.57 -4.96
C LEU A 283 7.62 8.11 -4.58
N VAL A 284 8.73 7.52 -4.13
CA VAL A 284 8.80 6.12 -3.72
C VAL A 284 9.37 6.03 -2.32
N SER A 285 8.67 5.34 -1.43
CA SER A 285 9.21 4.97 -0.12
C SER A 285 9.83 3.58 -0.17
N ASN A 286 10.85 3.33 0.65
CA ASN A 286 11.41 2.00 0.88
C ASN A 286 11.77 1.81 2.37
N ASP A 287 12.37 0.67 2.73
CA ASP A 287 12.83 0.37 4.10
C ASP A 287 13.97 1.26 4.62
N ILE A 288 14.45 2.24 3.83
CA ILE A 288 15.56 3.14 4.20
C ILE A 288 15.11 4.61 4.20
N GLY A 289 14.30 5.03 3.21
CA GLY A 289 13.78 6.39 3.09
C GLY A 289 12.97 6.62 1.82
N LEU A 290 13.00 7.86 1.32
CA LEU A 290 12.21 8.34 0.19
C LEU A 290 13.08 8.67 -1.01
N HIS A 291 12.55 8.48 -2.22
CA HIS A 291 13.19 8.82 -3.49
C HIS A 291 12.20 9.53 -4.40
N ALA A 292 12.67 10.48 -5.20
CA ALA A 292 11.90 11.09 -6.28
C ALA A 292 12.39 10.56 -7.63
N PHE A 293 11.45 10.12 -8.45
CA PHE A 293 11.67 9.69 -9.83
C PHE A 293 10.96 10.64 -10.77
N ASP A 294 11.71 11.30 -11.64
CA ASP A 294 11.17 12.19 -12.68
C ASP A 294 10.90 11.35 -13.94
N ILE A 295 9.64 11.37 -14.40
CA ILE A 295 9.21 10.59 -15.56
C ILE A 295 9.67 11.24 -16.87
N ASP A 296 9.81 12.55 -16.92
CA ASP A 296 10.25 13.22 -18.14
C ASP A 296 11.75 13.01 -18.34
N GLU A 297 12.54 12.97 -17.25
CA GLU A 297 13.97 12.64 -17.28
C GLU A 297 14.25 11.13 -17.28
N MET A 298 13.26 10.32 -16.90
CA MET A 298 13.38 8.87 -16.71
C MET A 298 14.52 8.50 -15.74
N ASN A 299 14.62 9.23 -14.62
CA ASN A 299 15.70 9.06 -13.67
C ASN A 299 15.31 9.42 -12.24
N PHE A 300 16.05 8.88 -11.27
CA PHE A 300 15.99 9.34 -9.89
C PHE A 300 16.66 10.71 -9.78
N THR A 301 15.97 11.69 -9.18
CA THR A 301 16.41 13.09 -9.15
C THR A 301 16.66 13.63 -7.75
N ALA A 302 16.12 12.99 -6.71
CA ALA A 302 16.34 13.34 -5.32
C ALA A 302 16.15 12.11 -4.42
N GLU A 303 16.79 12.11 -3.25
CA GLU A 303 16.66 11.07 -2.24
C GLU A 303 16.65 11.64 -0.82
N TYR A 304 16.11 10.85 0.10
CA TYR A 304 16.09 11.10 1.53
C TYR A 304 15.59 12.50 1.92
N ASP A 305 16.42 13.26 2.66
CA ASP A 305 16.07 14.58 3.20
C ASP A 305 15.70 15.57 2.09
N GLU A 306 16.32 15.47 0.90
CA GLU A 306 15.98 16.34 -0.23
C GLU A 306 14.52 16.14 -0.67
N VAL A 307 14.03 14.90 -0.66
CA VAL A 307 12.63 14.58 -0.98
C VAL A 307 11.69 15.12 0.08
N VAL A 308 12.06 14.97 1.36
CA VAL A 308 11.24 15.47 2.48
C VAL A 308 11.17 17.00 2.47
N GLU A 309 12.31 17.68 2.31
CA GLU A 309 12.40 19.14 2.27
C GLU A 309 11.58 19.71 1.12
N LYS A 310 11.63 19.06 -0.05
CA LYS A 310 10.93 19.54 -1.26
C LYS A 310 9.43 19.24 -1.25
N TYR A 311 9.03 18.00 -0.91
CA TYR A 311 7.66 17.53 -1.15
C TYR A 311 6.86 17.24 0.11
N MET A 312 7.50 17.10 1.28
CA MET A 312 6.83 16.73 2.53
C MET A 312 7.26 17.64 3.72
N PRO A 313 7.23 18.97 3.56
CA PRO A 313 7.63 19.88 4.64
C PRO A 313 6.73 19.69 5.88
N GLY A 314 7.34 19.50 7.05
CA GLY A 314 6.62 19.18 8.29
C GLY A 314 6.43 17.68 8.55
N PHE A 315 7.05 16.81 7.76
CA PHE A 315 7.15 15.39 8.09
C PHE A 315 7.83 15.20 9.45
N GLU A 316 7.25 14.34 10.29
CA GLU A 316 7.88 13.88 11.53
C GLU A 316 7.77 12.36 11.66
N VAL A 317 8.76 11.75 12.29
CA VAL A 317 8.77 10.31 12.53
C VAL A 317 7.60 9.87 13.43
N THR A 318 7.12 8.65 13.20
CA THR A 318 6.09 8.03 14.05
C THR A 318 6.65 7.70 15.44
N THR A 319 7.91 7.30 15.51
CA THR A 319 8.66 6.96 16.73
C THR A 319 10.09 7.50 16.68
N ASN A 320 10.68 7.83 17.82
CA ASN A 320 12.02 8.41 17.93
C ASN A 320 13.15 7.36 18.09
N ASP A 321 12.85 6.10 17.80
CA ASP A 321 13.72 4.93 18.00
C ASP A 321 14.23 4.33 16.69
N ARG A 322 14.12 5.08 15.58
CA ARG A 322 14.43 4.61 14.22
C ARG A 322 15.92 4.65 13.94
N HIS A 323 16.65 3.84 14.70
CA HIS A 323 18.10 3.73 14.62
C HIS A 323 18.56 2.32 15.01
N GLY A 324 19.68 1.90 14.47
CA GLY A 324 20.22 0.58 14.73
C GLY A 324 21.66 0.42 14.29
N ILE A 325 22.14 -0.82 14.31
CA ILE A 325 23.49 -1.17 13.87
C ILE A 325 23.38 -1.89 12.53
N ASN A 326 24.02 -1.37 11.49
CA ASN A 326 24.04 -1.99 10.17
C ASN A 326 24.95 -3.23 10.16
N ARG A 327 24.99 -3.95 9.03
CA ARG A 327 25.82 -5.16 8.85
C ARG A 327 27.32 -4.92 9.04
N GLN A 328 27.79 -3.69 8.81
CA GLN A 328 29.18 -3.27 8.98
C GLN A 328 29.52 -2.96 10.45
N GLY A 329 28.53 -2.98 11.35
CA GLY A 329 28.72 -2.67 12.78
C GLY A 329 28.62 -1.17 13.09
N GLU A 330 28.09 -0.37 12.17
CA GLU A 330 27.98 1.09 12.30
C GLU A 330 26.59 1.48 12.80
N TYR A 331 26.52 2.52 13.63
CA TYR A 331 25.26 3.11 14.05
C TYR A 331 24.66 3.96 12.93
N VAL A 332 23.41 3.68 12.56
CA VAL A 332 22.70 4.35 11.47
C VAL A 332 21.34 4.82 11.97
N GLU A 333 20.96 6.05 11.63
CA GLU A 333 19.63 6.61 11.84
C GLU A 333 18.82 6.53 10.54
N LEU A 334 17.58 6.06 10.63
CA LEU A 334 16.66 5.86 9.50
C LEU A 334 15.32 6.56 9.78
N PRO A 335 15.29 7.89 9.95
CA PRO A 335 14.07 8.60 10.32
C PRO A 335 12.95 8.42 9.30
N GLN A 336 13.29 8.33 8.01
CA GLN A 336 12.33 8.27 6.91
C GLN A 336 11.96 6.85 6.49
N SER A 337 12.63 5.82 7.05
CA SER A 337 12.41 4.47 6.57
C SER A 337 10.98 4.00 6.78
N ASP A 338 10.61 2.96 6.05
CA ASP A 338 9.49 2.11 6.41
C ASP A 338 8.14 2.86 6.47
N LEU A 339 8.08 3.88 5.62
CA LEU A 339 6.88 4.62 5.29
C LEU A 339 6.02 3.74 4.38
N LYS A 340 5.06 3.02 4.98
CA LYS A 340 4.25 1.97 4.32
C LYS A 340 3.19 2.52 3.36
N GLY A 341 2.77 3.77 3.55
CA GLY A 341 1.89 4.46 2.62
C GLY A 341 1.84 5.96 2.81
N PHE A 342 1.65 6.70 1.73
CA PHE A 342 1.42 8.14 1.76
C PHE A 342 0.58 8.63 0.59
N SER A 343 0.14 9.88 0.69
CA SER A 343 -0.65 10.55 -0.33
C SER A 343 -0.45 12.06 -0.22
N LEU A 344 -0.11 12.70 -1.34
CA LEU A 344 0.01 14.14 -1.44
C LEU A 344 -1.28 14.75 -1.98
N ALA A 345 -1.62 15.96 -1.52
CA ALA A 345 -2.68 16.79 -2.07
C ALA A 345 -2.10 18.08 -2.68
N PRO A 346 -2.75 18.68 -3.69
CA PRO A 346 -2.30 19.87 -4.40
C PRO A 346 -2.30 21.15 -3.54
N ASP A 347 -2.97 21.14 -2.38
CA ASP A 347 -2.89 22.23 -1.40
C ASP A 347 -1.60 22.17 -0.55
N GLY A 348 -0.71 21.22 -0.84
CA GLY A 348 0.53 20.98 -0.10
C GLY A 348 0.32 20.14 1.17
N SER A 349 -0.92 19.79 1.52
CA SER A 349 -1.18 18.84 2.59
C SER A 349 -0.84 17.42 2.16
N PHE A 350 -0.45 16.60 3.12
CA PHE A 350 -0.18 15.20 2.85
C PHE A 350 -0.50 14.35 4.06
N LEU A 351 -0.68 13.06 3.80
CA LEU A 351 -0.85 12.07 4.84
C LEU A 351 0.12 10.92 4.64
N TYR A 352 0.49 10.28 5.74
CA TYR A 352 1.37 9.13 5.71
C TYR A 352 1.13 8.19 6.88
N THR A 353 1.43 6.92 6.64
CA THR A 353 1.51 5.86 7.63
C THR A 353 2.92 5.32 7.60
N GLN A 354 3.64 5.50 8.71
CA GLN A 354 4.96 4.92 8.91
C GLN A 354 4.85 3.84 9.97
N SER A 355 5.53 2.71 9.73
CA SER A 355 5.55 1.62 10.69
C SER A 355 6.20 2.03 12.01
N LEU A 356 5.77 1.38 13.08
CA LEU A 356 6.52 1.39 14.33
C LEU A 356 7.81 0.58 14.13
N TRP A 357 8.90 0.98 14.78
CA TRP A 357 10.19 0.31 14.64
C TRP A 357 10.09 -1.19 14.94
N ARG A 358 10.59 -2.04 14.02
CA ARG A 358 10.53 -3.51 14.10
C ARG A 358 9.12 -4.09 14.11
N LEU A 359 8.16 -3.35 13.57
CA LEU A 359 6.79 -3.79 13.36
C LEU A 359 6.41 -3.48 11.91
N PHE A 360 5.50 -4.26 11.34
CA PHE A 360 5.14 -4.09 9.92
C PHE A 360 4.18 -2.93 9.64
N ARG A 361 3.60 -2.31 10.68
CA ARG A 361 2.43 -1.42 10.57
C ARG A 361 2.52 -0.25 11.55
N GLY A 362 1.85 0.85 11.19
CA GLY A 362 1.65 1.99 12.08
C GLY A 362 0.39 1.82 12.92
N ASN A 363 0.19 2.70 13.91
CA ASN A 363 -0.98 2.70 14.80
C ASN A 363 -1.84 3.97 14.70
N TYR A 364 -1.52 4.85 13.76
CA TYR A 364 -2.28 6.03 13.37
C TYR A 364 -1.83 6.48 11.96
N THR A 365 -2.62 7.37 11.37
CA THR A 365 -2.24 8.11 10.16
C THR A 365 -1.76 9.49 10.59
N SER A 366 -0.61 9.94 10.08
CA SER A 366 -0.17 11.32 10.21
C SER A 366 -0.78 12.14 9.08
N LEU A 367 -1.36 13.30 9.39
CA LEU A 367 -1.84 14.31 8.46
C LEU A 367 -1.04 15.58 8.69
N VAL A 368 -0.39 16.11 7.66
CA VAL A 368 0.37 17.36 7.72
C VAL A 368 -0.38 18.41 6.89
N VAL A 369 -0.69 19.53 7.53
CA VAL A 369 -1.35 20.68 6.91
C VAL A 369 -0.58 21.92 7.31
N ASP A 370 -0.22 22.76 6.33
CA ASP A 370 0.60 23.97 6.55
C ASP A 370 1.89 23.69 7.34
N GLY A 371 2.52 22.54 7.08
CA GLY A 371 3.74 22.10 7.77
C GLY A 371 3.54 21.62 9.21
N VAL A 372 2.30 21.55 9.70
CA VAL A 372 1.99 21.08 11.06
C VAL A 372 1.40 19.68 11.00
N ARG A 373 2.01 18.77 11.75
CA ARG A 373 1.56 17.38 11.84
C ARG A 373 0.46 17.17 12.87
N HIS A 374 -0.53 16.39 12.48
CA HIS A 374 -1.64 15.91 13.28
C HIS A 374 -1.73 14.39 13.18
N GLN A 375 -2.07 13.73 14.29
CA GLN A 375 -2.32 12.28 14.29
C GLN A 375 -3.82 12.01 14.26
N ILE A 376 -4.26 11.27 13.25
CA ILE A 376 -5.67 10.91 13.04
C ILE A 376 -5.85 9.38 13.04
N MET A 377 -7.08 8.92 13.21
CA MET A 377 -7.43 7.48 13.18
C MET A 377 -6.60 6.58 14.14
N LYS A 378 -6.31 7.08 15.34
CA LYS A 378 -5.48 6.39 16.35
C LYS A 378 -6.06 5.04 16.80
N GLY A 379 -5.16 4.08 17.07
CA GLY A 379 -5.41 2.92 17.92
C GLY A 379 -5.46 1.55 17.22
N ASN A 380 -5.69 1.51 15.92
CA ASN A 380 -5.68 0.27 15.13
C ASN A 380 -4.42 0.20 14.27
N GLU A 381 -4.02 -1.03 13.90
CA GLU A 381 -2.97 -1.24 12.92
C GLU A 381 -3.41 -0.73 11.54
N ILE A 382 -2.57 0.11 10.94
CA ILE A 382 -2.78 0.73 9.64
C ILE A 382 -1.53 0.49 8.80
N TYR A 383 -1.74 0.10 7.54
CA TYR A 383 -0.66 0.02 6.55
C TYR A 383 -0.73 1.20 5.57
N ARG A 384 -1.94 1.52 5.07
CA ARG A 384 -2.16 2.67 4.19
C ARG A 384 -3.38 3.51 4.55
N SER A 385 -3.21 4.80 4.35
CA SER A 385 -4.26 5.77 4.17
C SER A 385 -3.99 6.54 2.88
N ARG A 386 -5.03 6.99 2.18
CA ARG A 386 -4.92 7.79 0.96
C ARG A 386 -5.99 8.86 0.94
N TRP A 387 -5.72 9.95 0.23
CA TRP A 387 -6.80 10.88 -0.10
C TRP A 387 -7.85 10.14 -0.94
N PHE A 388 -9.12 10.31 -0.60
CA PHE A 388 -10.24 9.72 -1.32
C PHE A 388 -10.72 10.68 -2.42
N GLY A 389 -9.88 10.85 -3.44
CA GLY A 389 -10.11 11.77 -4.54
C GLY A 389 -9.19 11.50 -5.73
N ASP A 390 -9.43 12.23 -6.81
CA ASP A 390 -8.62 12.19 -8.03
C ASP A 390 -7.42 13.11 -7.89
N ILE A 391 -6.20 12.65 -8.18
CA ILE A 391 -4.97 13.41 -7.94
C ILE A 391 -4.79 14.42 -9.07
N ASP A 392 -4.69 15.70 -8.74
CA ASP A 392 -4.54 16.77 -9.74
C ASP A 392 -3.33 16.49 -10.64
N GLY A 393 -3.52 16.62 -11.96
CA GLY A 393 -2.51 16.25 -12.96
C GLY A 393 -2.35 14.74 -13.22
N TRP A 394 -3.02 13.89 -12.45
CA TRP A 394 -2.95 12.43 -12.50
C TRP A 394 -4.35 11.80 -12.55
N PRO A 395 -5.14 12.09 -13.60
CA PRO A 395 -6.51 11.63 -13.68
C PRO A 395 -6.59 10.10 -13.70
N LYS A 396 -7.57 9.55 -12.98
CA LYS A 396 -7.87 8.12 -13.06
C LYS A 396 -8.32 7.70 -14.46
N PRO A 397 -8.08 6.43 -14.85
CA PRO A 397 -8.49 5.95 -16.15
C PRO A 397 -10.01 6.03 -16.30
N LYS A 398 -10.46 6.23 -17.53
CA LYS A 398 -11.88 6.10 -17.87
C LYS A 398 -12.27 4.62 -17.77
N THR A 399 -12.99 4.30 -16.70
CA THR A 399 -13.60 2.98 -16.46
C THR A 399 -15.02 2.92 -16.97
#